data_AF-A0AAU6ZQ75-F1
#
_entry.id   AF-A0AAU6ZQ75-F1
#
_cell.length_a   1.000
_cell.length_b   1.000
_cell.length_c   1.000
_cell.angle_alpha   90.00
_cell.angle_beta   90.00
_cell.angle_gamma   90.00
#
_symmetry.space_group_name_H-M   'P 1'
#
loop_
_entity.id
_entity.type
_entity.pdbx_description
1 polymer ?
#
loop_
_entity_poly.entity_id
_entity_poly.type
_entity_poly.pdbx_seq_one_letter_code
_entity_poly.pdbx_strand_id
1 'polypeptide(L)'
;METQPFFTFTSHIDGKNAKVSVYKDRIEWIKPRGVSSGKLTAGVLTAGVSLLATGFKNGKSGTEMIPVKSMSSVTTSRDGLLNSKVSVITSGNTVDFRVSHSEAAKVKEVLTQLILGTHPTQQSNDSAPAPQAPAPRAPAAAPVAQGDVMEQLTKLGELKAAGIITEAEFESKKTELLGRL
;
A
#
# COMPACT_ATOMS: atom_id res chain seq x y z
N MET A 1 -12.60 -17.59 -0.51
CA MET A 1 -12.05 -16.73 0.55
C MET A 1 -11.40 -15.55 -0.15
N GLU A 2 -12.02 -14.36 -0.10
CA GLU A 2 -11.36 -13.15 -0.65
C GLU A 2 -10.21 -12.76 0.28
N THR A 3 -8.98 -12.86 -0.22
CA THR A 3 -7.81 -12.38 0.51
C THR A 3 -7.91 -10.87 0.61
N GLN A 4 -8.06 -10.31 1.81
CA GLN A 4 -8.07 -8.86 1.99
C GLN A 4 -6.64 -8.28 1.84
N PRO A 5 -6.49 -7.10 1.21
CA PRO A 5 -5.20 -6.42 1.18
C PRO A 5 -4.83 -5.97 2.60
N PHE A 6 -3.58 -6.17 3.00
CA PHE A 6 -3.12 -5.73 4.32
C PHE A 6 -2.61 -4.29 4.31
N PHE A 7 -2.31 -3.74 3.13
CA PHE A 7 -1.93 -2.35 2.95
C PHE A 7 -2.45 -1.82 1.61
N THR A 8 -2.89 -0.56 1.60
CA THR A 8 -3.34 0.11 0.36
C THR A 8 -2.82 1.53 0.35
N PHE A 9 -2.43 2.02 -0.82
CA PHE A 9 -2.00 3.40 -1.01
C PHE A 9 -2.47 3.96 -2.35
N THR A 10 -2.48 5.29 -2.48
CA THR A 10 -2.83 5.95 -3.74
C THR A 10 -1.56 6.23 -4.52
N SER A 11 -1.52 5.77 -5.77
CA SER A 11 -0.45 6.11 -6.71
C SER A 11 -0.96 7.03 -7.81
N HIS A 12 -0.18 8.06 -8.15
CA HIS A 12 -0.50 8.96 -9.25
C HIS A 12 0.13 8.45 -10.56
N ILE A 13 -0.71 7.94 -11.47
CA ILE A 13 -0.30 7.33 -12.73
C ILE A 13 -0.98 8.10 -13.87
N ASP A 14 -0.19 8.63 -14.82
CA ASP A 14 -0.68 9.36 -16.00
C ASP A 14 -1.69 10.49 -15.67
N GLY A 15 -1.43 11.24 -14.59
CA GLY A 15 -2.30 12.35 -14.18
C GLY A 15 -3.54 11.93 -13.37
N LYS A 16 -3.71 10.64 -13.07
CA LYS A 16 -4.86 10.11 -12.35
C LYS A 16 -4.44 9.31 -11.12
N ASN A 17 -5.30 9.32 -10.10
CA ASN A 17 -5.10 8.52 -8.90
C ASN A 17 -5.54 7.07 -9.16
N ALA A 18 -4.64 6.13 -8.89
CA ALA A 18 -4.85 4.70 -8.92
C ALA A 18 -4.71 4.16 -7.50
N LYS A 19 -5.69 3.38 -7.04
CA LYS A 19 -5.56 2.66 -5.77
C LYS A 19 -4.70 1.42 -5.99
N VAL A 20 -3.64 1.31 -5.22
CA VAL A 20 -2.75 0.14 -5.18
C VAL A 20 -3.08 -0.67 -3.95
N SER A 21 -3.38 -1.95 -4.15
CA SER A 21 -3.68 -2.92 -3.11
C SER A 21 -2.53 -3.89 -2.96
N VAL A 22 -2.00 -4.01 -1.74
CA VAL A 22 -0.86 -4.87 -1.42
C VAL A 22 -1.37 -6.07 -0.63
N TYR A 23 -1.13 -7.26 -1.18
CA TYR A 23 -1.39 -8.57 -0.58
C TYR A 23 -0.08 -9.27 -0.25
N LYS A 24 -0.16 -10.36 0.51
CA LYS A 24 1.03 -11.12 0.94
C LYS A 24 1.83 -11.67 -0.24
N ASP A 25 1.15 -12.08 -1.30
CA ASP A 25 1.70 -12.76 -2.46
C ASP A 25 1.81 -11.88 -3.70
N ARG A 26 1.12 -10.73 -3.74
CA ARG A 26 1.03 -9.87 -4.92
C ARG A 26 0.64 -8.43 -4.61
N ILE A 27 0.90 -7.54 -5.56
CA ILE A 27 0.47 -6.15 -5.58
C ILE A 27 -0.44 -5.98 -6.79
N GLU A 28 -1.64 -5.41 -6.61
CA GLU A 28 -2.61 -5.16 -7.68
C GLU A 28 -2.95 -3.67 -7.76
N TRP A 29 -3.13 -3.14 -8.97
CA TRP A 29 -3.66 -1.80 -9.18
C TRP A 29 -4.40 -1.71 -10.51
N ILE A 30 -5.28 -0.72 -10.61
CA ILE A 30 -6.01 -0.43 -11.84
C ILE A 30 -5.30 0.72 -12.54
N LYS A 31 -4.79 0.52 -13.75
CA LYS A 31 -4.24 1.60 -14.56
C LYS A 31 -5.42 2.38 -15.18
N PRO A 32 -5.65 3.64 -14.76
CA PRO A 32 -6.75 4.40 -15.30
C PRO A 32 -6.47 4.71 -16.77
N ARG A 33 -7.53 4.77 -17.58
CA ARG A 33 -7.41 5.02 -19.03
C ARG A 33 -6.67 6.33 -19.28
N GLY A 34 -5.45 6.26 -19.82
CA GLY A 34 -4.67 7.43 -20.20
C GLY A 34 -5.27 8.06 -21.46
N VAL A 35 -5.88 9.23 -21.33
CA VAL A 35 -6.02 10.14 -22.47
C VAL A 35 -4.72 10.91 -22.54
N SER A 36 -3.90 10.61 -23.55
CA SER A 36 -2.67 11.34 -23.83
C SER A 36 -2.94 12.84 -23.82
N SER A 37 -2.44 13.53 -22.79
CA SER A 37 -2.59 14.98 -22.58
C SER A 37 -1.88 15.84 -23.63
N GLY A 38 -1.30 15.22 -24.67
CA GLY A 38 -0.57 15.89 -25.75
C GLY A 38 -1.37 16.16 -27.03
N LYS A 39 -2.71 16.01 -27.02
CA LYS A 39 -3.50 15.99 -28.27
C LYS A 39 -4.49 17.13 -28.52
N LEU A 40 -4.57 18.17 -27.68
CA LEU A 40 -5.52 19.27 -27.94
C LEU A 40 -4.89 20.61 -28.34
N THR A 41 -3.55 20.73 -28.37
CA THR A 41 -2.90 22.03 -28.64
C THR A 41 -2.19 22.14 -29.99
N ALA A 42 -2.14 21.06 -30.79
CA ALA A 42 -1.45 21.05 -32.10
C ALA A 42 -2.41 21.02 -33.30
N GLY A 43 -3.68 21.42 -33.12
CA GLY A 43 -4.72 21.32 -34.14
C GLY A 43 -5.22 22.64 -34.75
N VAL A 44 -4.82 23.81 -34.25
CA VAL A 44 -5.47 25.08 -34.64
C VAL A 44 -4.60 26.02 -35.48
N LEU A 45 -3.29 25.82 -35.63
CA LEU A 45 -2.43 26.84 -36.28
C LEU A 45 -1.65 26.43 -37.54
N THR A 46 -1.78 25.22 -38.08
CA THR A 46 -1.08 24.88 -39.34
C THR A 46 -1.98 24.16 -40.32
N ALA A 47 -2.50 24.92 -41.29
CA ALA A 47 -3.21 24.43 -42.47
C ALA A 47 -2.27 23.63 -43.40
N GLY A 48 -1.78 22.46 -42.96
CA GLY A 48 -0.80 21.69 -43.73
C GLY A 48 -0.62 20.24 -43.27
N VAL A 49 -1.37 19.32 -43.88
CA VAL A 49 -1.01 17.95 -44.30
C VAL A 49 0.04 17.17 -43.48
N SER A 50 -0.08 17.02 -42.15
CA SER A 50 0.79 16.07 -41.40
C SER A 50 0.18 15.48 -40.12
N LEU A 51 -1.16 15.35 -40.04
CA LEU A 51 -1.84 14.73 -38.88
C LEU A 51 -2.01 13.20 -39.01
N LEU A 52 -1.04 12.46 -39.56
CA LEU A 52 -1.11 10.99 -39.66
C LEU A 52 0.13 10.22 -39.18
N ALA A 53 1.17 10.89 -38.67
CA ALA A 53 2.47 10.25 -38.42
C ALA A 53 2.92 10.13 -36.95
N THR A 54 2.05 10.35 -35.96
CA THR A 54 2.40 10.02 -34.56
C THR A 54 1.54 8.86 -34.08
N GLY A 55 2.14 7.67 -34.13
CA GLY A 55 1.56 6.42 -33.65
C GLY A 55 1.01 6.57 -32.25
N PHE A 56 -0.32 6.62 -32.15
CA PHE A 56 -1.04 6.71 -30.90
C PHE A 56 -0.96 5.36 -30.19
N LYS A 57 0.05 5.18 -29.33
CA LYS A 57 0.09 4.05 -28.39
C LYS A 57 -1.09 4.18 -27.42
N ASN A 58 -2.11 3.38 -27.71
CA ASN A 58 -3.34 3.23 -26.97
C ASN A 58 -3.02 2.89 -25.50
N GLY A 59 -3.26 3.82 -24.56
CA GLY A 59 -3.16 3.54 -23.12
C GLY A 59 -4.23 2.52 -22.72
N LYS A 60 -3.85 1.24 -22.67
CA LYS A 60 -4.77 0.16 -22.30
C LYS A 60 -5.14 0.34 -20.82
N SER A 61 -6.43 0.53 -20.55
CA SER A 61 -6.98 0.31 -19.21
C SER A 61 -6.85 -1.16 -18.88
N GLY A 62 -6.33 -1.46 -17.70
CA GLY A 62 -6.16 -2.83 -17.25
C GLY A 62 -5.85 -2.89 -15.76
N THR A 63 -6.29 -3.97 -15.13
CA THR A 63 -5.78 -4.37 -13.82
C THR A 63 -4.40 -4.96 -14.05
N GLU A 64 -3.38 -4.34 -13.48
CA GLU A 64 -2.01 -4.87 -13.48
C GLU A 64 -1.71 -5.48 -12.12
N MET A 65 -0.88 -6.53 -12.12
CA MET A 65 -0.50 -7.27 -10.92
C MET A 65 0.97 -7.66 -10.98
N ILE A 66 1.68 -7.48 -9.86
CA ILE A 66 3.07 -7.93 -9.65
C ILE A 66 3.07 -8.97 -8.54
N PRO A 67 3.49 -10.22 -8.78
CA PRO A 67 3.65 -11.19 -7.72
C PRO A 67 4.90 -10.84 -6.89
N VAL A 68 4.78 -10.89 -5.56
CA VAL A 68 5.85 -10.54 -4.61
C VAL A 68 7.11 -11.36 -4.87
N LYS A 69 6.96 -12.65 -5.18
CA LYS A 69 8.07 -13.55 -5.55
C LYS A 69 8.91 -13.11 -6.75
N SER A 70 8.39 -12.21 -7.60
CA SER A 70 9.12 -11.68 -8.76
C SER A 70 9.83 -10.35 -8.49
N MET A 71 9.55 -9.74 -7.33
CA MET A 71 10.17 -8.48 -6.92
C MET A 71 11.58 -8.76 -6.43
N SER A 72 12.57 -8.08 -7.01
CA SER A 72 13.96 -8.20 -6.61
C SER A 72 14.37 -7.10 -5.63
N SER A 73 13.88 -5.87 -5.85
CA SER A 73 14.19 -4.73 -4.98
C SER A 73 13.18 -3.60 -5.13
N VAL A 74 13.17 -2.71 -4.15
CA VAL A 74 12.39 -1.46 -4.18
C VAL A 74 13.28 -0.29 -3.89
N THR A 75 13.18 0.74 -4.73
CA THR A 75 13.93 1.99 -4.57
C THR A 75 12.98 3.17 -4.50
N THR A 76 13.45 4.27 -3.91
CA THR A 76 12.69 5.51 -3.82
C THR A 76 13.53 6.65 -4.37
N SER A 77 12.95 7.44 -5.25
CA SER A 77 13.57 8.67 -5.76
C SER A 77 12.61 9.84 -5.58
N ARG A 78 13.17 11.05 -5.44
CA ARG A 78 12.36 12.26 -5.31
C ARG A 78 11.72 12.58 -6.65
N ASP A 79 10.42 12.87 -6.65
CA ASP A 79 9.65 13.13 -7.87
C ASP A 79 8.85 14.44 -7.69
N GLY A 80 9.54 15.55 -7.91
CA GLY A 80 9.03 16.89 -7.66
C GLY A 80 9.08 17.30 -6.19
N LEU A 81 8.26 18.30 -5.84
CA LEU A 81 8.26 18.89 -4.50
C LEU A 81 7.45 18.10 -3.48
N LEU A 82 6.32 17.52 -3.91
CA LEU A 82 5.33 16.90 -3.03
C LEU A 82 5.30 15.36 -3.09
N ASN A 83 5.86 14.78 -4.16
CA ASN A 83 5.78 13.36 -4.42
C ASN A 83 7.16 12.70 -4.44
N SER A 84 7.16 11.40 -4.20
CA SER A 84 8.29 10.52 -4.43
C SER A 84 7.86 9.37 -5.32
N LYS A 85 8.78 8.88 -6.14
CA LYS A 85 8.59 7.70 -6.95
C LYS A 85 9.14 6.49 -6.22
N VAL A 86 8.30 5.50 -5.98
CA VAL A 86 8.66 4.18 -5.47
C VAL A 86 8.76 3.24 -6.67
N SER A 87 9.97 2.85 -7.03
CA SER A 87 10.24 1.98 -8.17
C SER A 87 10.40 0.54 -7.69
N VAL A 88 9.49 -0.33 -8.10
CA VAL A 88 9.53 -1.77 -7.86
C VAL A 88 10.21 -2.44 -9.04
N ILE A 89 11.35 -3.07 -8.77
CA ILE A 89 12.16 -3.74 -9.78
C ILE A 89 11.79 -5.23 -9.76
N THR A 90 11.48 -5.76 -10.93
CA THR A 90 11.20 -7.19 -11.16
C THR A 90 12.19 -7.74 -12.18
N SER A 91 12.21 -9.06 -12.39
CA SER A 91 13.15 -9.72 -13.31
C SER A 91 13.07 -9.23 -14.76
N GLY A 92 11.96 -8.62 -15.19
CA GLY A 92 11.77 -8.18 -16.58
C GLY A 92 11.28 -6.75 -16.78
N ASN A 93 10.94 -6.02 -15.71
CA ASN A 93 10.44 -4.65 -15.80
C ASN A 93 10.62 -3.89 -14.48
N THR A 94 10.59 -2.56 -14.56
CA THR A 94 10.44 -1.67 -13.40
C THR A 94 9.06 -1.02 -13.43
N VAL A 95 8.36 -1.06 -12.30
CA VAL A 95 7.05 -0.41 -12.14
C VAL A 95 7.20 0.74 -11.16
N ASP A 96 6.86 1.94 -11.63
CA ASP A 96 6.98 3.17 -10.86
C ASP A 96 5.62 3.55 -10.25
N PHE A 97 5.58 3.65 -8.92
CA PHE A 97 4.45 4.19 -8.19
C PHE A 97 4.79 5.57 -7.65
N ARG A 98 4.14 6.61 -8.19
CA ARG A 98 4.24 7.96 -7.63
C ARG A 98 3.35 8.08 -6.42
N VAL A 99 3.88 8.42 -5.26
CA VAL A 99 3.16 8.54 -3.98
C VAL A 99 3.54 9.84 -3.29
N SER A 100 2.79 10.26 -2.27
CA SER A 100 3.16 11.43 -1.47
C SER A 100 4.48 11.21 -0.73
N HIS A 101 5.22 12.29 -0.45
CA HIS A 101 6.52 12.17 0.23
C HIS A 101 6.40 11.53 1.62
N SER A 102 5.33 11.84 2.35
CA SER A 102 5.04 11.27 3.67
C SER A 102 4.74 9.78 3.61
N GLU A 103 4.11 9.28 2.55
CA GLU A 103 3.79 7.86 2.39
C GLU A 103 4.94 7.04 1.81
N ALA A 104 5.86 7.67 1.06
CA ALA A 104 6.91 6.98 0.32
C ALA A 104 7.80 6.07 1.20
N ALA A 105 8.18 6.54 2.38
CA ALA A 105 9.00 5.77 3.32
C ALA A 105 8.26 4.51 3.78
N LYS A 106 6.97 4.66 4.14
CA LYS A 106 6.12 3.55 4.58
C LYS A 106 5.86 2.54 3.47
N VAL A 107 5.58 3.01 2.25
CA VAL A 107 5.38 2.13 1.08
C VAL A 107 6.67 1.33 0.81
N LYS A 108 7.83 1.99 0.78
CA LYS A 108 9.12 1.32 0.59
C LYS A 108 9.37 0.24 1.64
N GLU A 109 9.16 0.58 2.91
CA GLU A 109 9.35 -0.33 4.03
C GLU A 109 8.46 -1.58 3.90
N VAL A 110 7.16 -1.39 3.69
CA VAL A 110 6.20 -2.48 3.51
C VAL A 110 6.58 -3.39 2.34
N LEU A 111 6.96 -2.82 1.20
CA LEU A 111 7.33 -3.62 0.03
C LEU A 111 8.67 -4.33 0.21
N THR A 112 9.61 -3.74 0.94
CA THR A 112 10.90 -4.36 1.27
C THR A 112 10.70 -5.51 2.25
N GLN A 113 9.86 -5.32 3.27
CA GLN A 113 9.41 -6.36 4.19
C GLN A 113 8.78 -7.54 3.45
N LEU A 114 7.95 -7.28 2.44
CA LEU A 114 7.39 -8.32 1.58
C LEU A 114 8.45 -9.11 0.81
N ILE A 115 9.46 -8.44 0.24
CA ILE A 115 10.56 -9.11 -0.46
C ILE A 115 11.34 -10.02 0.49
N LEU A 116 11.56 -9.56 1.73
CA LEU A 116 12.29 -10.29 2.76
C LEU A 116 11.44 -11.40 3.44
N GLY A 117 10.16 -11.51 3.12
CA GLY A 117 9.22 -12.44 3.77
C GLY A 117 8.87 -12.06 5.21
N THR A 118 9.26 -10.87 5.67
CA THR A 118 8.94 -10.35 7.01
C THR A 118 7.60 -9.60 6.96
N HIS A 119 6.50 -10.34 6.93
CA HIS A 119 5.18 -9.70 6.91
C HIS A 119 4.88 -9.00 8.25
N PRO A 120 4.27 -7.79 8.27
CA PRO A 120 3.87 -7.12 9.52
C PRO A 120 2.81 -7.89 10.32
N THR A 121 2.14 -8.87 9.70
CA THR A 121 1.25 -9.82 10.39
C THR A 121 1.98 -10.99 11.05
N GLN A 122 3.30 -11.06 10.95
CA GLN A 122 4.12 -12.18 11.44
C GLN A 122 4.88 -11.83 12.72
N GLN A 123 4.77 -10.60 13.22
CA GLN A 123 5.45 -10.17 14.44
C GLN A 123 4.80 -10.70 15.73
N SER A 124 3.87 -11.64 15.64
CA SER A 124 3.19 -12.24 16.80
C SER A 124 3.10 -13.77 16.79
N ASN A 125 3.97 -14.52 16.07
CA ASN A 125 3.91 -16.00 16.15
C ASN A 125 5.19 -16.79 15.83
N ASP A 126 6.39 -16.25 16.04
CA ASP A 126 7.63 -17.05 16.03
C ASP A 126 7.87 -17.70 17.42
N SER A 127 6.92 -18.52 17.85
CA SER A 127 7.16 -19.60 18.80
C SER A 127 7.16 -20.89 18.01
N ALA A 128 8.37 -21.40 17.74
CA ALA A 128 8.58 -22.68 17.06
C ALA A 128 7.74 -23.79 17.74
N PRO A 129 6.85 -24.50 17.01
CA PRO A 129 6.12 -25.61 17.59
C PRO A 129 7.05 -26.82 17.74
N ALA A 130 7.38 -27.17 18.98
CA ALA A 130 7.88 -28.50 19.28
C ALA A 130 6.82 -29.55 18.87
N PRO A 131 7.20 -30.72 18.34
CA PRO A 131 6.23 -31.73 17.90
C PRO A 131 5.43 -32.27 19.09
N GLN A 132 4.17 -31.85 19.20
CA GLN A 132 3.21 -32.38 20.17
C GLN A 132 2.25 -33.38 19.50
N ALA A 133 2.05 -34.48 20.22
CA ALA A 133 1.23 -35.66 19.91
C ALA A 133 -0.27 -35.34 19.65
N PRO A 134 -1.07 -36.27 19.10
CA PRO A 134 -2.33 -35.93 18.44
C PRO A 134 -3.55 -35.70 19.37
N ALA A 135 -4.25 -34.58 19.09
CA ALA A 135 -5.70 -34.25 19.19
C ALA A 135 -6.37 -34.16 20.59
N PRO A 136 -7.53 -33.45 20.79
CA PRO A 136 -8.43 -32.78 19.82
C PRO A 136 -8.99 -31.38 20.22
N ARG A 137 -9.78 -30.80 19.29
CA ARG A 137 -10.81 -29.72 19.37
C ARG A 137 -10.46 -28.31 18.88
N ALA A 138 -11.37 -27.80 18.04
CA ALA A 138 -11.38 -26.50 17.39
C ALA A 138 -11.49 -25.34 18.40
N PRO A 139 -10.79 -24.20 18.20
CA PRO A 139 -11.00 -23.03 19.03
C PRO A 139 -12.25 -22.25 18.56
N ALA A 140 -13.19 -22.12 19.49
CA ALA A 140 -14.16 -21.04 19.51
C ALA A 140 -13.43 -19.69 19.65
N ALA A 141 -14.09 -18.61 19.20
CA ALA A 141 -13.61 -17.24 19.25
C ALA A 141 -13.02 -16.89 20.64
N ALA A 142 -11.74 -16.52 20.66
CA ALA A 142 -11.08 -16.06 21.87
C ALA A 142 -11.59 -14.65 22.23
N PRO A 143 -11.92 -14.39 23.51
CA PRO A 143 -12.14 -13.02 23.98
C PRO A 143 -10.83 -12.24 23.88
N VAL A 144 -10.92 -10.98 23.47
CA VAL A 144 -9.80 -10.03 23.53
C VAL A 144 -9.24 -10.03 24.96
N ALA A 145 -7.97 -10.37 25.11
CA ALA A 145 -7.38 -10.50 26.44
C ALA A 145 -7.22 -9.11 27.06
N GLN A 146 -7.47 -8.96 28.35
CA GLN A 146 -7.36 -7.68 29.07
C GLN A 146 -5.97 -7.02 28.94
N GLY A 147 -4.92 -7.81 28.61
CA GLY A 147 -3.59 -7.31 28.25
C GLY A 147 -3.57 -6.45 26.98
N ASP A 148 -4.34 -6.82 25.94
CA ASP A 148 -4.42 -6.07 24.68
C ASP A 148 -5.02 -4.68 24.90
N VAL A 149 -5.95 -4.53 25.85
CA VAL A 149 -6.60 -3.25 26.17
C VAL A 149 -5.60 -2.28 26.82
N MET A 150 -4.74 -2.77 27.72
CA MET A 150 -3.70 -1.97 28.36
C MET A 150 -2.60 -1.54 27.35
N GLU A 151 -2.25 -2.41 26.40
CA GLU A 151 -1.33 -2.06 25.32
C GLU A 151 -1.93 -0.99 24.38
N GLN A 152 -3.22 -1.09 24.06
CA GLN A 152 -3.92 -0.09 23.25
C GLN A 152 -4.01 1.28 23.94
N LEU A 153 -4.20 1.31 25.26
CA LEU A 153 -4.17 2.55 26.06
C LEU A 153 -2.80 3.24 26.01
N THR A 154 -1.71 2.46 26.05
CA THR A 154 -0.34 2.97 25.96
C THR A 154 -0.09 3.60 24.59
N LYS A 155 -0.47 2.91 23.52
CA LYS A 155 -0.33 3.40 22.14
C LYS A 155 -1.14 4.67 21.86
N LEU A 156 -2.34 4.79 22.45
CA LEU A 156 -3.12 6.04 22.36
C LEU A 156 -2.41 7.22 23.01
N GLY A 157 -1.71 7.00 24.13
CA GLY A 157 -0.92 8.05 24.80
C GLY A 157 0.24 8.56 23.95
N GLU A 158 0.93 7.65 23.26
CA GLU A 158 2.01 8.00 22.32
C GLU A 158 1.49 8.82 21.14
N LEU A 159 0.34 8.44 20.56
CA LEU A 159 -0.26 9.18 19.45
C LEU A 159 -0.71 10.60 19.85
N LYS A 160 -1.20 10.77 21.08
CA LYS A 160 -1.52 12.08 21.65
C LYS A 160 -0.25 12.92 21.86
N ALA A 161 0.80 12.33 22.45
CA ALA A 161 2.07 13.01 22.68
C ALA A 161 2.75 13.42 21.37
N ALA A 162 2.59 12.62 20.31
CA ALA A 162 3.05 12.93 18.96
C ALA A 162 2.19 13.99 18.24
N GLY A 163 1.09 14.46 18.85
CA GLY A 163 0.17 15.43 18.24
C GLY A 163 -0.60 14.90 17.03
N ILE A 164 -0.65 13.57 16.85
CA ILE A 164 -1.33 12.91 15.73
C ILE A 164 -2.85 12.87 15.95
N ILE A 165 -3.28 12.81 17.21
CA ILE A 165 -4.69 12.86 17.63
C ILE A 165 -4.93 14.01 18.59
N THR A 166 -6.14 14.54 18.57
CA THR A 166 -6.54 15.63 19.47
C THR A 166 -6.93 15.11 20.85
N GLU A 167 -6.94 15.99 21.87
CA GLU A 167 -7.33 15.64 23.24
C GLU A 167 -8.74 15.02 23.29
N ALA A 168 -9.69 15.59 22.53
CA ALA A 168 -11.07 15.11 22.47
C ALA A 168 -11.18 13.68 21.91
N GLU A 169 -10.36 13.33 20.92
CA GLU A 169 -10.35 12.00 20.33
C GLU A 169 -9.68 10.98 21.26
N PHE A 170 -8.64 11.40 21.99
CA PHE A 170 -7.97 10.57 22.98
C PHE A 170 -8.90 10.19 24.14
N GLU A 171 -9.63 11.15 24.73
CA GLU A 171 -10.53 10.87 25.85
C GLU A 171 -11.68 9.93 25.47
N SER A 172 -12.25 10.13 24.28
CA SER A 172 -13.34 9.28 23.78
C SER A 172 -12.87 7.82 23.61
N LYS A 173 -11.67 7.61 23.04
CA LYS A 173 -11.11 6.28 22.82
C LYS A 173 -10.61 5.62 24.10
N LYS A 174 -10.03 6.39 25.03
CA LYS A 174 -9.62 5.90 26.35
C LYS A 174 -10.83 5.37 27.13
N THR A 175 -11.94 6.08 27.12
CA THR A 175 -13.18 5.68 27.82
C THR A 175 -13.78 4.42 27.21
N GLU A 176 -13.80 4.31 25.87
CA GLU A 176 -14.25 3.10 25.16
C GLU A 176 -13.41 1.87 25.53
N LEU A 177 -12.09 2.03 25.61
CA LEU A 177 -11.18 0.93 25.95
C LEU A 177 -11.28 0.53 27.42
N LEU A 178 -11.38 1.49 28.34
CA LEU A 178 -11.60 1.20 29.76
C LEU A 178 -12.96 0.54 30.03
N GLY A 179 -13.98 0.84 29.23
CA GLY A 179 -15.30 0.18 29.32
C GLY A 179 -15.32 -1.26 28.82
N ARG A 180 -14.25 -1.73 28.18
CA ARG A 180 -14.08 -3.13 27.71
C ARG A 180 -13.29 -4.01 28.68
N LEU A 181 -12.73 -3.44 29.74
CA LEU A 181 -12.05 -4.16 30.83
C LEU A 181 -13.06 -4.80 31.79
#